data_AF-A0A8J7WTT9-F1
#
_entry.id   AF-A0A8J7WTT9-F1
#
_cell.length_a   1.000
_cell.length_b   1.000
_cell.length_c   1.000
_cell.angle_alpha   90.00
_cell.angle_beta   90.00
_cell.angle_gamma   90.00
#
_symmetry.space_group_name_H-M   'P 1'
#
loop_
_entity.id
_entity.type
_entity.pdbx_description
1 polymer ?
#
loop_
_entity_poly.entity_id
_entity_poly.type
_entity_poly.pdbx_seq_one_letter_code
_entity_poly.pdbx_strand_id
1 'polypeptide(L)'
;DFVFLKMTGVAYPAISETNFWTGPIPVPPRSEQQRIVAKVDQLMALCDEVEAKKEEQKATHARLNKSALQALRESRTNEDLKANWTRVQDNFRQLFTTPESVQEIRSTILQLAVKGKLVPQNPYDEPASALLEQIRKEKQRLIKEGKIKKQKALPEIKPEEVPFDLPEGWVWCCIGNIAQLITSGSRGWAKYYSDSGSIFITMSNLSQESYQLCMNSISYVRPPEGSEGSRTKLEENDLLISITGEVGKLGLIPPDFGDAYINQHTCLLRLMPSCRNRYFPEFMRSLVSGDHCILLRPKHAWKGQRTNFL
;
A
#
# COMPACT_ATOMS: atom_id res chain seq x y z
N ASP A 1 -23.19 21.09 39.76
CA ASP A 1 -21.72 21.09 39.71
C ASP A 1 -21.20 22.48 40.09
N PHE A 2 -20.78 22.66 41.35
CA PHE A 2 -20.49 24.00 41.93
C PHE A 2 -19.38 24.72 41.16
N VAL A 3 -18.35 23.96 40.75
CA VAL A 3 -17.20 24.46 40.00
C VAL A 3 -17.62 24.98 38.62
N PHE A 4 -18.38 24.20 37.83
CA PHE A 4 -18.87 24.65 36.52
C PHE A 4 -19.78 25.89 36.58
N LEU A 5 -20.56 26.05 37.66
CA LEU A 5 -21.46 27.19 37.81
C LEU A 5 -20.72 28.49 38.20
N LYS A 6 -19.54 28.38 38.82
CA LYS A 6 -18.76 29.49 39.36
C LYS A 6 -17.50 29.81 38.56
N MET A 7 -17.19 29.00 37.55
CA MET A 7 -16.12 29.25 36.60
C MET A 7 -16.49 30.35 35.60
N THR A 8 -15.51 31.15 35.22
CA THR A 8 -15.63 32.24 34.24
C THR A 8 -14.59 32.06 33.14
N GLY A 9 -14.83 32.66 31.97
CA GLY A 9 -13.95 32.53 30.79
C GLY A 9 -14.30 31.32 29.92
N VAL A 10 -14.34 31.53 28.59
CA VAL A 10 -14.73 30.52 27.60
C VAL A 10 -13.51 29.81 27.00
N ALA A 11 -12.45 30.56 26.66
CA ALA A 11 -11.21 30.01 26.10
C ALA A 11 -10.25 29.47 27.19
N TYR A 12 -10.23 30.11 28.36
CA TYR A 12 -9.46 29.69 29.54
C TYR A 12 -10.38 29.74 30.75
N PRO A 13 -11.09 28.65 31.05
CA PRO A 13 -11.99 28.60 32.19
C PRO A 13 -11.20 28.69 33.51
N ALA A 14 -11.60 29.60 34.40
CA ALA A 14 -10.94 29.82 35.68
C ALA A 14 -11.97 30.02 36.80
N ILE A 15 -11.62 29.69 38.04
CA ILE A 15 -12.42 29.98 39.24
C ILE A 15 -11.70 31.05 40.07
N SER A 16 -12.45 32.03 40.58
CA SER A 16 -11.86 33.05 41.46
C SER A 16 -11.49 32.44 42.81
N GLU A 17 -10.50 33.03 43.46
CA GLU A 17 -10.05 32.63 44.80
C GLU A 17 -11.23 32.60 45.79
N THR A 18 -12.06 33.65 45.79
CA THR A 18 -13.26 33.75 46.65
C THR A 18 -14.25 32.59 46.42
N ASN A 19 -14.50 32.22 45.16
CA ASN A 19 -15.40 31.10 44.84
C ASN A 19 -14.76 29.75 45.20
N PHE A 20 -13.44 29.63 45.10
CA PHE A 20 -12.70 28.44 45.53
C PHE A 20 -12.83 28.24 47.05
N TRP A 21 -12.60 29.29 47.85
CA TRP A 21 -12.68 29.22 49.32
C TRP A 21 -14.09 28.94 49.87
N THR A 22 -15.13 29.29 49.11
CA THR A 22 -16.53 29.10 49.51
C THR A 22 -17.14 27.81 48.97
N GLY A 23 -16.31 26.96 48.34
CA GLY A 23 -16.73 25.67 47.81
C GLY A 23 -17.23 24.72 48.91
N PRO A 24 -18.45 24.14 48.77
CA PRO A 24 -18.92 23.16 49.73
C PRO A 24 -18.12 21.86 49.59
N ILE A 25 -17.57 21.37 50.71
CA ILE A 25 -16.85 20.10 50.78
C ILE A 25 -17.44 19.20 51.88
N PRO A 26 -17.71 17.91 51.60
CA PRO A 26 -18.08 16.98 52.65
C PRO A 26 -16.84 16.63 53.49
N VAL A 27 -16.94 16.74 54.82
CA VAL A 27 -15.85 16.40 55.75
C VAL A 27 -16.30 15.25 56.64
N PRO A 28 -15.91 13.99 56.34
CA PRO A 28 -16.23 12.86 57.21
C PRO A 28 -15.33 12.84 58.45
N PRO A 29 -15.67 12.10 59.51
CA PRO A 29 -14.82 11.92 60.68
C PRO A 29 -13.42 11.39 60.30
N ARG A 30 -12.38 11.76 61.06
CA ARG A 30 -10.98 11.44 60.74
C ARG A 30 -10.71 9.94 60.51
N SER A 31 -11.30 9.08 61.32
CA SER A 31 -11.16 7.62 61.17
C SER A 31 -11.81 7.11 59.88
N GLU A 32 -12.88 7.75 59.43
CA GLU A 32 -13.55 7.43 58.16
C GLU A 32 -12.74 7.94 56.96
N GLN A 33 -12.14 9.13 57.03
CA GLN A 33 -11.21 9.63 56.00
C GLN A 33 -10.10 8.60 55.72
N GLN A 34 -9.49 8.04 56.78
CA GLN A 34 -8.44 7.01 56.64
C GLN A 34 -8.95 5.73 55.98
N ARG A 35 -10.16 5.26 56.36
CA ARG A 35 -10.77 4.08 55.74
C ARG A 35 -11.12 4.31 54.27
N ILE A 36 -11.58 5.51 53.93
CA ILE A 36 -11.89 5.91 52.54
C ILE A 36 -10.60 5.91 51.72
N VAL A 37 -9.56 6.62 52.18
CA VAL A 37 -8.26 6.68 51.47
C VAL A 37 -7.70 5.28 51.27
N ALA A 38 -7.65 4.45 52.32
CA ALA A 38 -7.17 3.07 52.19
C ALA A 38 -7.96 2.25 51.17
N LYS A 39 -9.29 2.46 51.06
CA LYS A 39 -10.11 1.78 50.07
C LYS A 39 -9.89 2.32 48.66
N VAL A 40 -9.72 3.64 48.49
CA VAL A 40 -9.37 4.26 47.21
C VAL A 40 -8.03 3.74 46.73
N ASP A 41 -7.01 3.72 47.59
CA ASP A 41 -5.68 3.21 47.24
C ASP A 41 -5.75 1.73 46.82
N GLN A 42 -6.51 0.91 47.56
CA GLN A 42 -6.73 -0.49 47.19
C GLN A 42 -7.38 -0.63 45.80
N LEU A 43 -8.41 0.16 45.52
CA LEU A 43 -9.13 0.08 44.24
C LEU A 43 -8.29 0.63 43.08
N MET A 44 -7.52 1.70 43.29
CA MET A 44 -6.59 2.24 42.30
C MET A 44 -5.49 1.22 41.97
N ALA A 45 -4.94 0.54 42.98
CA ALA A 45 -3.96 -0.52 42.75
C ALA A 45 -4.53 -1.69 41.91
N LEU A 46 -5.81 -2.03 42.09
CA LEU A 46 -6.49 -3.02 41.24
C LEU A 46 -6.68 -2.52 39.81
N CYS A 47 -7.00 -1.23 39.62
CA CYS A 47 -7.06 -0.61 38.29
C CYS A 47 -5.69 -0.69 37.60
N ASP A 48 -4.62 -0.31 38.28
CA ASP A 48 -3.25 -0.35 37.76
C ASP A 48 -2.85 -1.78 37.35
N GLU A 49 -3.21 -2.80 38.15
CA GLU A 49 -2.94 -4.20 37.83
C GLU A 49 -3.68 -4.66 36.56
N VAL A 50 -4.95 -4.27 36.41
CA VAL A 50 -5.75 -4.61 35.22
C VAL A 50 -5.17 -3.95 33.97
N GLU A 51 -4.76 -2.68 34.07
CA GLU A 51 -4.11 -1.96 32.97
C GLU A 51 -2.78 -2.63 32.57
N ALA A 52 -1.94 -2.98 33.54
CA ALA A 52 -0.67 -3.67 33.31
C ALA A 52 -0.89 -5.04 32.62
N LYS A 53 -1.83 -5.85 33.11
CA LYS A 53 -2.19 -7.14 32.51
C LYS A 53 -2.69 -7.00 31.07
N LYS A 54 -3.48 -5.95 30.78
CA LYS A 54 -3.99 -5.69 29.43
C LYS A 54 -2.86 -5.34 28.46
N GLU A 55 -1.90 -4.52 28.88
CA GLU A 55 -0.75 -4.19 28.04
C GLU A 55 0.18 -5.39 27.82
N GLU A 56 0.42 -6.21 28.85
CA GLU A 56 1.18 -7.46 28.70
C GLU A 56 0.48 -8.45 27.75
N GLN A 57 -0.85 -8.59 27.85
CA GLN A 57 -1.63 -9.43 26.95
C GLN A 57 -1.53 -8.95 25.50
N LYS A 58 -1.64 -7.64 25.25
CA LYS A 58 -1.46 -7.05 23.91
C LYS A 58 -0.06 -7.32 23.37
N ALA A 59 0.98 -7.10 24.18
CA ALA A 59 2.36 -7.34 23.77
C ALA A 59 2.61 -8.82 23.44
N THR A 60 2.06 -9.72 24.26
CA THR A 60 2.15 -11.17 24.02
C THR A 60 1.42 -11.57 22.75
N HIS A 61 0.22 -11.04 22.52
CA HIS A 61 -0.55 -11.27 21.30
C HIS A 61 0.18 -10.77 20.05
N ALA A 62 0.75 -9.55 20.10
CA ALA A 62 1.55 -9.01 19.00
C ALA A 62 2.78 -9.89 18.69
N ARG A 63 3.47 -10.39 19.73
CA ARG A 63 4.61 -11.32 19.56
C ARG A 63 4.17 -12.64 18.92
N LEU A 64 3.04 -13.20 19.33
CA LEU A 64 2.50 -14.43 18.78
C LEU A 64 2.16 -14.27 17.29
N ASN A 65 1.47 -13.18 16.93
CA ASN A 65 1.14 -12.84 15.54
C ASN A 65 2.40 -12.76 14.67
N LYS A 66 3.40 -12.00 15.13
CA LYS A 66 4.65 -11.84 14.41
C LYS A 66 5.37 -13.16 14.22
N SER A 67 5.44 -14.00 15.25
CA SER A 67 6.06 -15.32 15.17
C SER A 67 5.34 -16.25 14.18
N ALA A 68 4.00 -16.25 14.19
CA ALA A 68 3.20 -17.05 13.28
C ALA A 68 3.41 -16.64 11.81
N LEU A 69 3.45 -15.32 11.53
CA LEU A 69 3.75 -14.81 10.19
C LEU A 69 5.20 -15.08 9.77
N GLN A 70 6.16 -15.00 10.70
CA GLN A 70 7.55 -15.32 10.42
C GLN A 70 7.73 -16.79 10.02
N ALA A 71 7.07 -17.72 10.73
CA ALA A 71 7.10 -19.14 10.40
C ALA A 71 6.58 -19.41 8.97
N LEU A 72 5.53 -18.71 8.54
CA LEU A 72 5.05 -18.77 7.16
C LEU A 72 6.10 -18.30 6.15
N ARG A 73 6.73 -17.13 6.40
CA ARG A 73 7.71 -16.53 5.48
C ARG A 73 8.98 -17.36 5.35
N GLU A 74 9.41 -17.98 6.43
CA GLU A 74 10.65 -18.76 6.53
C GLU A 74 10.47 -20.24 6.16
N SER A 75 9.24 -20.65 5.79
CA SER A 75 8.97 -22.02 5.35
C SER A 75 9.81 -22.39 4.13
N ARG A 76 10.62 -23.44 4.29
CA ARG A 76 11.59 -23.91 3.29
C ARG A 76 10.99 -24.94 2.35
N THR A 77 10.13 -25.81 2.86
CA THR A 77 9.43 -26.84 2.07
C THR A 77 7.94 -26.53 1.96
N ASN A 78 7.27 -27.15 0.99
CA ASN A 78 5.82 -27.08 0.86
C ASN A 78 5.10 -27.72 2.06
N GLU A 79 5.69 -28.75 2.67
CA GLU A 79 5.16 -29.41 3.87
C GLU A 79 5.21 -28.48 5.08
N ASP A 80 6.35 -27.81 5.30
CA ASP A 80 6.50 -26.81 6.37
C ASP A 80 5.49 -25.68 6.21
N LEU A 81 5.35 -25.18 4.98
CA LEU A 81 4.43 -24.09 4.67
C LEU A 81 2.99 -24.52 4.94
N LYS A 82 2.60 -25.72 4.51
CA LYS A 82 1.27 -26.27 4.76
C LYS A 82 0.99 -26.42 6.25
N ALA A 83 1.93 -26.97 7.02
CA ALA A 83 1.79 -27.13 8.46
C ALA A 83 1.68 -25.78 9.19
N ASN A 84 2.53 -24.80 8.83
CA ASN A 84 2.48 -23.45 9.40
C ASN A 84 1.19 -22.73 9.00
N TRP A 85 0.72 -22.91 7.77
CA TRP A 85 -0.55 -22.35 7.31
C TRP A 85 -1.74 -22.94 8.07
N THR A 86 -1.78 -24.26 8.27
CA THR A 86 -2.82 -24.90 9.09
C THR A 86 -2.85 -24.31 10.50
N ARG A 87 -1.69 -24.15 11.17
CA ARG A 87 -1.62 -23.51 12.49
C ARG A 87 -2.18 -22.08 12.49
N VAL A 88 -1.85 -21.29 11.47
CA VAL A 88 -2.35 -19.91 11.33
C VAL A 88 -3.85 -19.90 11.06
N GLN A 89 -4.35 -20.81 10.24
CA GLN A 89 -5.77 -20.94 9.90
C GLN A 89 -6.59 -21.35 11.12
N ASP A 90 -6.14 -22.35 11.88
CA ASP A 90 -6.83 -22.86 13.08
C ASP A 90 -6.94 -21.78 14.17
N ASN A 91 -5.97 -20.87 14.22
CA ASN A 91 -5.91 -19.78 15.20
C ASN A 91 -6.25 -18.41 14.61
N PHE A 92 -6.78 -18.35 13.38
CA PHE A 92 -6.89 -17.09 12.62
C PHE A 92 -7.64 -15.99 13.38
N ARG A 93 -8.77 -16.33 14.01
CA ARG A 93 -9.60 -15.40 14.79
C ARG A 93 -8.91 -14.87 16.05
N GLN A 94 -8.00 -15.65 16.62
CA GLN A 94 -7.26 -15.28 17.82
C GLN A 94 -5.94 -14.60 17.50
N LEU A 95 -5.44 -14.70 16.27
CA LEU A 95 -4.22 -14.03 15.84
C LEU A 95 -4.56 -12.66 15.26
N PHE A 96 -5.46 -12.57 14.29
CA PHE A 96 -5.67 -11.34 13.53
C PHE A 96 -6.92 -10.59 14.01
N THR A 97 -6.79 -9.89 15.14
CA THR A 97 -7.90 -9.18 15.81
C THR A 97 -7.90 -7.67 15.59
N THR A 98 -6.75 -7.09 15.19
CA THR A 98 -6.62 -5.65 14.94
C THR A 98 -6.41 -5.33 13.45
N PRO A 99 -6.76 -4.13 12.97
CA PRO A 99 -6.52 -3.72 11.58
C PRO A 99 -5.06 -3.92 11.13
N GLU A 100 -4.09 -3.62 12.00
CA GLU A 100 -2.66 -3.75 11.72
C GLU A 100 -2.29 -5.23 11.50
N SER A 101 -2.71 -6.12 12.40
CA SER A 101 -2.45 -7.56 12.28
C SER A 101 -3.08 -8.17 11.01
N VAL A 102 -4.26 -7.70 10.63
CA VAL A 102 -4.94 -8.09 9.38
C VAL A 102 -4.14 -7.61 8.17
N GLN A 103 -3.56 -6.42 8.23
CA GLN A 103 -2.71 -5.91 7.15
C GLN A 103 -1.41 -6.71 7.00
N GLU A 104 -0.80 -7.13 8.11
CA GLU A 104 0.41 -7.96 8.10
C GLU A 104 0.18 -9.34 7.47
N ILE A 105 -0.95 -10.01 7.76
CA ILE A 105 -1.28 -11.30 7.12
C ILE A 105 -1.61 -11.12 5.64
N ARG A 106 -2.34 -10.07 5.24
CA ARG A 106 -2.60 -9.76 3.81
C ARG A 106 -1.30 -9.60 3.04
N SER A 107 -0.37 -8.84 3.59
CA SER A 107 0.96 -8.64 3.02
C SER A 107 1.74 -9.96 2.89
N THR A 108 1.68 -10.80 3.93
CA THR A 108 2.33 -12.12 3.94
C THR A 108 1.75 -13.05 2.87
N ILE A 109 0.42 -13.08 2.72
CA ILE A 109 -0.28 -13.86 1.69
C ILE A 109 0.19 -13.45 0.29
N LEU A 110 0.23 -12.14 0.01
CA LEU A 110 0.68 -11.63 -1.28
C LEU A 110 2.15 -11.99 -1.55
N GLN A 111 3.02 -11.82 -0.54
CA GLN A 111 4.43 -12.19 -0.65
C GLN A 111 4.61 -13.69 -0.96
N LEU A 112 3.82 -14.57 -0.34
CA LEU A 112 3.86 -16.00 -0.64
C LEU A 112 3.31 -16.31 -2.03
N ALA A 113 2.23 -15.64 -2.45
CA ALA A 113 1.61 -15.83 -3.75
C ALA A 113 2.58 -15.48 -4.91
N VAL A 114 3.23 -14.32 -4.83
CA VAL A 114 4.17 -13.86 -5.88
C VAL A 114 5.51 -14.61 -5.89
N LYS A 115 5.80 -15.36 -4.83
CA LYS A 115 6.91 -16.32 -4.77
C LYS A 115 6.52 -17.71 -5.28
N GLY A 116 5.29 -17.90 -5.74
CA GLY A 116 4.75 -19.18 -6.20
C GLY A 116 4.56 -20.23 -5.09
N LYS A 117 4.51 -19.79 -3.82
CA LYS A 117 4.39 -20.69 -2.65
C LYS A 117 2.95 -20.97 -2.24
N LEU A 118 1.97 -20.21 -2.73
CA LEU A 118 0.58 -20.33 -2.28
C LEU A 118 -0.23 -21.37 -3.06
N VAL A 119 0.19 -21.72 -4.28
CA VAL A 119 -0.50 -22.67 -5.15
C VAL A 119 0.47 -23.74 -5.65
N PRO A 120 0.04 -25.01 -5.81
CA PRO A 120 0.86 -26.04 -6.43
C PRO A 120 1.24 -25.65 -7.86
N GLN A 121 2.50 -25.89 -8.23
CA GLN A 121 2.95 -25.70 -9.61
C GLN A 121 2.54 -26.90 -10.47
N ASN A 122 2.10 -26.64 -11.70
CA ASN A 122 1.78 -27.69 -12.66
C ASN A 122 2.96 -27.86 -13.63
N PRO A 123 3.63 -29.04 -13.64
CA PRO A 123 4.79 -29.27 -14.52
C PRO A 123 4.45 -29.28 -16.01
N TYR A 124 3.17 -29.35 -16.36
CA TYR A 124 2.69 -29.30 -17.75
C TYR A 124 2.30 -27.89 -18.21
N ASP A 125 2.40 -26.88 -17.34
CA ASP A 125 2.17 -25.50 -17.76
C ASP A 125 3.26 -25.04 -18.73
N GLU A 126 2.88 -24.22 -19.71
CA GLU A 126 3.83 -23.61 -20.63
C GLU A 126 4.81 -22.70 -19.85
N PRO A 127 6.13 -22.84 -20.02
CA PRO A 127 7.09 -22.02 -19.30
C PRO A 127 6.93 -20.54 -19.69
N ALA A 128 7.14 -19.65 -18.72
CA ALA A 128 7.00 -18.20 -18.91
C ALA A 128 7.96 -17.65 -19.99
N SER A 129 9.05 -18.36 -20.31
CA SER A 129 9.95 -18.03 -21.42
C SER A 129 9.25 -18.03 -22.78
N ALA A 130 8.29 -18.95 -23.01
CA ALA A 130 7.50 -19.01 -24.24
C ALA A 130 6.57 -17.81 -24.37
N LEU A 131 5.88 -17.43 -23.27
CA LEU A 131 5.07 -16.20 -23.22
C LEU A 131 5.92 -14.96 -23.54
N LEU A 132 7.14 -14.85 -23.00
CA LEU A 132 8.05 -13.75 -23.31
C LEU A 132 8.47 -13.74 -24.78
N GLU A 133 8.65 -14.90 -25.41
CA GLU A 133 8.93 -14.99 -26.84
C GLU A 133 7.74 -14.52 -27.69
N GLN A 134 6.51 -14.93 -27.33
CA GLN A 134 5.28 -14.46 -27.98
C GLN A 134 5.16 -12.93 -27.86
N ILE A 135 5.41 -12.38 -26.67
CA ILE A 135 5.40 -10.93 -26.43
C ILE A 135 6.45 -10.21 -27.29
N ARG A 136 7.67 -10.77 -27.41
CA ARG A 136 8.72 -10.20 -28.27
C ARG A 136 8.29 -10.14 -29.74
N LYS A 137 7.69 -11.23 -30.26
CA LYS A 137 7.18 -11.29 -31.64
C LYS A 137 6.07 -10.26 -31.86
N GLU A 138 5.11 -10.19 -30.93
CA GLU A 138 4.00 -9.25 -31.02
C GLU A 138 4.48 -7.79 -30.95
N LYS A 139 5.43 -7.47 -30.07
CA LYS A 139 6.05 -6.14 -30.04
C LYS A 139 6.74 -5.78 -31.35
N GLN A 140 7.49 -6.71 -31.95
CA GLN A 140 8.13 -6.47 -33.24
C GLN A 140 7.09 -6.18 -34.33
N ARG A 141 5.95 -6.88 -34.32
CA ARG A 141 4.83 -6.62 -35.23
C ARG A 141 4.26 -5.22 -35.02
N LEU A 142 3.94 -4.84 -33.78
CA LEU A 142 3.39 -3.51 -33.46
C LEU A 142 4.37 -2.36 -33.76
N ILE A 143 5.68 -2.58 -33.63
CA ILE A 143 6.72 -1.61 -34.02
C ILE A 143 6.72 -1.44 -35.55
N LYS A 144 6.64 -2.53 -36.32
CA LYS A 144 6.55 -2.47 -37.79
C LYS A 144 5.27 -1.77 -38.26
N GLU A 145 4.17 -1.95 -37.53
CA GLU A 145 2.89 -1.26 -37.78
C GLU A 145 2.88 0.20 -37.28
N GLY A 146 3.93 0.68 -36.61
CA GLY A 146 4.00 2.04 -36.07
C GLY A 146 3.11 2.31 -34.86
N LYS A 147 2.48 1.28 -34.29
CA LYS A 147 1.57 1.38 -33.13
C LYS A 147 2.31 1.62 -31.81
N ILE A 148 3.55 1.15 -31.70
CA ILE A 148 4.42 1.39 -30.54
C ILE A 148 5.81 1.83 -30.99
N LYS A 149 6.46 2.66 -30.16
CA LYS A 149 7.84 3.12 -30.42
C LYS A 149 8.84 1.99 -30.15
N LYS A 150 9.92 1.94 -30.94
CA LYS A 150 11.04 1.03 -30.69
C LYS A 150 11.71 1.38 -29.36
N GLN A 151 11.73 0.41 -28.45
CA GLN A 151 12.42 0.55 -27.16
C GLN A 151 13.93 0.44 -27.34
N LYS A 152 14.70 1.15 -26.51
CA LYS A 152 16.13 0.89 -26.33
C LYS A 152 16.35 -0.52 -25.76
N ALA A 153 17.52 -1.10 -26.06
CA ALA A 153 17.90 -2.38 -25.46
C ALA A 153 17.84 -2.27 -23.93
N LEU A 154 17.23 -3.28 -23.30
CA LEU A 154 17.16 -3.40 -21.86
C LEU A 154 18.43 -4.09 -21.34
N PRO A 155 18.94 -3.71 -20.16
CA PRO A 155 20.07 -4.42 -19.56
C PRO A 155 19.69 -5.86 -19.23
N GLU A 156 20.70 -6.73 -19.21
CA GLU A 156 20.54 -8.08 -18.67
C GLU A 156 20.34 -8.03 -17.15
N ILE A 157 19.49 -8.91 -16.63
CA ILE A 157 19.28 -9.07 -15.19
C ILE A 157 20.42 -9.90 -14.64
N LYS A 158 21.16 -9.36 -13.68
CA LYS A 158 22.27 -10.06 -13.05
C LYS A 158 21.80 -10.94 -11.90
N PRO A 159 22.50 -12.04 -11.56
CA PRO A 159 22.13 -12.91 -10.45
C PRO A 159 22.01 -12.18 -9.10
N GLU A 160 22.81 -11.14 -8.86
CA GLU A 160 22.73 -10.34 -7.64
C GLU A 160 21.49 -9.41 -7.57
N GLU A 161 20.77 -9.24 -8.68
CA GLU A 161 19.56 -8.42 -8.75
C GLU A 161 18.29 -9.23 -8.49
N VAL A 162 18.36 -10.56 -8.52
CA VAL A 162 17.19 -11.41 -8.30
C VAL A 162 17.00 -11.70 -6.80
N PRO A 163 15.81 -11.42 -6.23
CA PRO A 163 15.62 -11.39 -4.79
C PRO A 163 15.38 -12.76 -4.14
N PHE A 164 15.00 -13.76 -4.93
CA PHE A 164 14.72 -15.13 -4.48
C PHE A 164 14.65 -16.08 -5.68
N ASP A 165 14.75 -17.37 -5.38
CA ASP A 165 14.57 -18.45 -6.35
C ASP A 165 13.12 -18.57 -6.79
N LEU A 166 12.92 -18.67 -8.10
CA LEU A 166 11.60 -18.83 -8.69
C LEU A 166 11.20 -20.32 -8.76
N PRO A 167 9.89 -20.61 -8.78
CA PRO A 167 9.40 -21.93 -9.14
C PRO A 167 9.86 -22.36 -10.55
N GLU A 168 9.82 -23.67 -10.81
CA GLU A 168 10.09 -24.20 -12.14
C GLU A 168 9.15 -23.58 -13.19
N GLY A 169 9.69 -23.29 -14.37
CA GLY A 169 8.96 -22.65 -15.47
C GLY A 169 8.80 -21.13 -15.37
N TRP A 170 9.09 -20.52 -14.21
CA TRP A 170 9.06 -19.07 -14.04
C TRP A 170 10.40 -18.43 -14.42
N VAL A 171 10.37 -17.19 -14.89
CA VAL A 171 11.58 -16.43 -15.23
C VAL A 171 11.48 -14.98 -14.80
N TRP A 172 12.60 -14.42 -14.38
CA TRP A 172 12.72 -12.98 -14.19
C TRP A 172 12.82 -12.27 -15.54
N CYS A 173 12.11 -11.15 -15.70
CA CYS A 173 12.26 -10.26 -16.85
C CYS A 173 12.12 -8.80 -16.42
N CYS A 174 12.64 -7.87 -17.22
CA CYS A 174 12.45 -6.46 -16.96
C CYS A 174 11.00 -6.08 -17.30
N ILE A 175 10.38 -5.17 -16.54
CA ILE A 175 9.01 -4.71 -16.82
C ILE A 175 8.85 -4.18 -18.26
N GLY A 176 9.91 -3.58 -18.81
CA GLY A 176 9.97 -3.14 -20.19
C GLY A 176 9.80 -4.26 -21.21
N ASN A 177 10.11 -5.52 -20.89
CA ASN A 177 9.86 -6.66 -21.77
C ASN A 177 8.36 -6.90 -21.98
N ILE A 178 7.53 -6.71 -20.96
CA ILE A 178 6.08 -6.96 -20.98
C ILE A 178 5.22 -5.69 -21.10
N ALA A 179 5.81 -4.51 -20.98
CA ALA A 179 5.11 -3.23 -21.12
C ALA A 179 4.94 -2.81 -22.59
N GLN A 180 3.73 -2.40 -22.97
CA GLN A 180 3.44 -1.74 -24.22
C GLN A 180 3.84 -0.25 -24.19
N LEU A 181 3.57 0.42 -23.07
CA LEU A 181 3.89 1.84 -22.84
C LEU A 181 4.24 2.05 -21.36
N ILE A 182 5.31 2.80 -21.10
CA ILE A 182 5.67 3.31 -19.78
C ILE A 182 5.93 4.80 -19.93
N THR A 183 5.20 5.63 -19.20
CA THR A 183 5.29 7.07 -19.40
C THR A 183 4.82 7.85 -18.17
N SER A 184 5.49 8.96 -17.82
CA SER A 184 4.98 9.88 -16.80
C SER A 184 3.91 10.80 -17.37
N GLY A 185 3.03 11.33 -16.53
CA GLY A 185 2.03 12.30 -16.98
C GLY A 185 2.61 13.63 -17.46
N SER A 186 1.75 14.50 -17.98
CA SER A 186 2.15 15.78 -18.56
C SER A 186 2.50 16.84 -17.51
N ARG A 187 3.36 17.79 -17.91
CA ARG A 187 3.80 18.92 -17.10
C ARG A 187 3.08 20.20 -17.50
N GLY A 188 2.90 21.13 -16.56
CA GLY A 188 2.35 22.46 -16.84
C GLY A 188 0.88 22.48 -17.25
N TRP A 189 0.13 21.41 -16.96
CA TRP A 189 -1.30 21.31 -17.25
C TRP A 189 -2.21 22.04 -16.25
N ALA A 190 -1.62 22.73 -15.28
CA ALA A 190 -2.37 23.56 -14.33
C ALA A 190 -3.26 24.62 -15.01
N LYS A 191 -2.83 25.14 -16.17
CA LYS A 191 -3.62 26.10 -16.97
C LYS A 191 -4.84 25.48 -17.67
N TYR A 192 -4.98 24.15 -17.68
CA TYR A 192 -6.07 23.44 -18.34
C TYR A 192 -7.10 22.88 -17.36
N TYR A 193 -6.95 23.12 -16.05
CA TYR A 193 -7.98 22.75 -15.07
C TYR A 193 -9.32 23.39 -15.42
N SER A 194 -10.38 22.62 -15.25
CA SER A 194 -11.75 23.03 -15.53
C SER A 194 -12.72 22.31 -14.59
N ASP A 195 -13.94 22.82 -14.48
CA ASP A 195 -15.03 22.17 -13.73
C ASP A 195 -15.60 20.96 -14.48
N SER A 196 -15.24 20.76 -15.75
CA SER A 196 -15.69 19.63 -16.58
C SER A 196 -14.73 19.34 -17.72
N GLY A 197 -14.78 18.13 -18.27
CA GLY A 197 -13.91 17.68 -19.35
C GLY A 197 -13.40 16.27 -19.10
N SER A 198 -12.18 16.00 -19.52
CA SER A 198 -11.51 14.73 -19.23
C SER A 198 -11.09 14.66 -17.77
N ILE A 199 -11.17 13.47 -17.17
CA ILE A 199 -10.74 13.22 -15.80
C ILE A 199 -9.22 13.43 -15.69
N PHE A 200 -8.77 14.09 -14.63
CA PHE A 200 -7.35 14.27 -14.34
C PHE A 200 -6.97 13.54 -13.06
N ILE A 201 -6.32 12.39 -13.24
CA ILE A 201 -5.90 11.52 -12.15
C ILE A 201 -4.57 12.03 -11.59
N THR A 202 -4.55 12.23 -10.27
CA THR A 202 -3.35 12.62 -9.53
C THR A 202 -3.03 11.57 -8.47
N MET A 203 -1.89 11.72 -7.80
CA MET A 203 -1.48 10.81 -6.73
C MET A 203 -2.51 10.69 -5.58
N SER A 204 -3.35 11.70 -5.34
CA SER A 204 -4.42 11.62 -4.32
C SER A 204 -5.53 10.63 -4.68
N ASN A 205 -5.67 10.29 -5.96
CA ASN A 205 -6.62 9.31 -6.45
C ASN A 205 -6.05 7.87 -6.42
N LEU A 206 -4.79 7.69 -6.06
CA LEU A 206 -4.13 6.40 -5.96
C LEU A 206 -4.14 5.88 -4.51
N SER A 207 -4.05 4.56 -4.35
CA SER A 207 -4.14 3.90 -3.05
C SER A 207 -2.83 3.20 -2.66
N GLN A 208 -2.51 3.20 -1.37
CA GLN A 208 -1.38 2.45 -0.83
C GLN A 208 -1.75 0.98 -0.53
N GLU A 209 -3.03 0.69 -0.31
CA GLU A 209 -3.52 -0.61 0.18
C GLU A 209 -4.17 -1.46 -0.91
N SER A 210 -4.63 -0.81 -1.98
CA SER A 210 -5.27 -1.42 -3.13
C SER A 210 -4.81 -0.72 -4.41
N TYR A 211 -5.40 -1.10 -5.53
CA TYR A 211 -5.29 -0.38 -6.80
C TYR A 211 -6.67 0.12 -7.26
N GLN A 212 -7.65 0.22 -6.36
CA GLN A 212 -8.90 0.89 -6.67
C GLN A 212 -8.69 2.41 -6.58
N LEU A 213 -9.21 3.14 -7.57
CA LEU A 213 -9.08 4.60 -7.60
C LEU A 213 -9.93 5.26 -6.50
N CYS A 214 -9.33 6.20 -5.79
CA CYS A 214 -9.99 7.05 -4.81
C CYS A 214 -10.65 8.23 -5.54
N MET A 215 -11.95 8.15 -5.80
CA MET A 215 -12.70 9.12 -6.61
C MET A 215 -13.48 10.16 -5.79
N ASN A 216 -13.16 10.32 -4.49
CA ASN A 216 -13.84 11.27 -3.59
C ASN A 216 -13.63 12.74 -4.00
N SER A 217 -12.51 13.04 -4.66
CA SER A 217 -12.21 14.33 -5.23
C SER A 217 -11.65 14.11 -6.63
N ILE A 218 -12.35 14.63 -7.63
CA ILE A 218 -12.02 14.49 -9.04
C ILE A 218 -11.68 15.86 -9.58
N SER A 219 -10.56 15.95 -10.30
CA SER A 219 -10.22 17.13 -11.09
C SER A 219 -10.49 16.85 -12.56
N TYR A 220 -10.83 17.89 -13.32
CA TYR A 220 -11.00 17.78 -14.76
C TYR A 220 -10.04 18.71 -15.50
N VAL A 221 -9.73 18.33 -16.74
CA VAL A 221 -8.93 19.13 -17.67
C VAL A 221 -9.55 19.19 -19.04
N ARG A 222 -9.32 20.30 -19.76
CA ARG A 222 -9.62 20.46 -21.19
C ARG A 222 -8.34 20.81 -21.95
N PRO A 223 -7.44 19.83 -22.17
CA PRO A 223 -6.23 20.09 -22.92
C PRO A 223 -6.56 20.34 -24.41
N PRO A 224 -5.75 21.15 -25.12
CA PRO A 224 -5.94 21.34 -26.55
C PRO A 224 -5.71 20.03 -27.31
N GLU A 225 -6.41 19.85 -28.43
CA GLU A 225 -6.24 18.70 -29.32
C GLU A 225 -4.80 18.62 -29.83
N GLY A 226 -4.26 17.40 -29.91
CA GLY A 226 -2.88 17.17 -30.34
C GLY A 226 -1.82 17.66 -29.34
N SER A 227 -2.21 18.03 -28.11
CA SER A 227 -1.25 18.38 -27.06
C SER A 227 -0.32 17.20 -26.71
N GLU A 228 0.84 17.55 -26.14
CA GLU A 228 1.86 16.61 -25.67
C GLU A 228 1.32 15.50 -24.77
N GLY A 229 0.25 15.77 -24.00
CA GLY A 229 -0.35 14.79 -23.09
C GLY A 229 -1.30 13.80 -23.74
N SER A 230 -1.51 13.85 -25.05
CA SER A 230 -2.19 12.77 -25.79
C SER A 230 -1.51 11.41 -25.53
N ARG A 231 -0.18 11.40 -25.29
CA ARG A 231 0.59 10.20 -24.92
C ARG A 231 0.21 9.60 -23.56
N THR A 232 -0.52 10.36 -22.74
CA THR A 232 -0.92 10.01 -21.36
C THR A 232 -2.40 9.70 -21.25
N LYS A 233 -3.12 9.68 -22.38
CA LYS A 233 -4.53 9.26 -22.41
C LYS A 233 -4.63 7.82 -21.92
N LEU A 234 -5.42 7.65 -20.87
CA LEU A 234 -5.58 6.37 -20.18
C LEU A 234 -6.52 5.44 -20.96
N GLU A 235 -6.23 4.15 -20.86
CA GLU A 235 -7.01 3.04 -21.38
C GLU A 235 -7.36 2.09 -20.23
N GLU A 236 -8.37 1.25 -20.44
CA GLU A 236 -8.69 0.15 -19.53
C GLU A 236 -7.45 -0.73 -19.26
N ASN A 237 -7.29 -1.17 -18.02
CA ASN A 237 -6.17 -1.99 -17.52
C ASN A 237 -4.81 -1.28 -17.49
N ASP A 238 -4.78 0.03 -17.70
CA ASP A 238 -3.61 0.82 -17.36
C ASP A 238 -3.37 0.79 -15.85
N LEU A 239 -2.14 0.45 -15.45
CA LEU A 239 -1.70 0.52 -14.06
C LEU A 239 -0.98 1.84 -13.83
N LEU A 240 -1.51 2.63 -12.91
CA LEU A 240 -0.95 3.89 -12.45
C LEU A 240 -0.10 3.66 -11.21
N ILE A 241 1.06 4.32 -11.16
CA ILE A 241 2.00 4.24 -10.05
C ILE A 241 2.47 5.64 -9.70
N SER A 242 2.35 6.06 -8.44
CA SER A 242 2.96 7.33 -8.01
C SER A 242 4.48 7.21 -7.97
N ILE A 243 5.17 8.18 -8.57
CA ILE A 243 6.64 8.17 -8.75
C ILE A 243 7.35 9.32 -8.03
N THR A 244 6.59 10.24 -7.42
CA THR A 244 7.12 11.35 -6.64
C THR A 244 6.16 11.69 -5.51
N GLY A 245 6.65 12.26 -4.40
CA GLY A 245 5.83 12.49 -3.21
C GLY A 245 5.70 11.20 -2.40
N GLU A 246 4.48 10.67 -2.28
CA GLU A 246 4.23 9.35 -1.71
C GLU A 246 4.34 8.29 -2.81
N VAL A 247 5.54 7.76 -2.97
CA VAL A 247 5.92 6.83 -4.04
C VAL A 247 5.35 5.42 -3.80
N GLY A 248 4.83 4.79 -4.86
CA GLY A 248 4.35 3.40 -4.84
C GLY A 248 2.86 3.19 -4.65
N LYS A 249 2.05 4.26 -4.59
CA LYS A 249 0.59 4.15 -4.65
C LYS A 249 0.14 3.66 -6.01
N LEU A 250 -0.88 2.83 -6.04
CA LEU A 250 -1.39 2.17 -7.22
C LEU A 250 -2.80 2.63 -7.60
N GLY A 251 -3.12 2.52 -8.88
CA GLY A 251 -4.49 2.68 -9.40
C GLY A 251 -4.65 1.93 -10.70
N LEU A 252 -5.68 1.09 -10.83
CA LEU A 252 -6.00 0.35 -12.04
C LEU A 252 -7.19 1.01 -12.72
N ILE A 253 -7.06 1.31 -14.01
CA ILE A 253 -8.14 1.93 -14.77
C ILE A 253 -9.22 0.89 -15.09
N PRO A 254 -10.47 1.10 -14.61
CA PRO A 254 -11.57 0.17 -14.87
C PRO A 254 -12.08 0.29 -16.31
N PRO A 255 -12.90 -0.67 -16.77
CA PRO A 255 -13.65 -0.51 -18.02
C PRO A 255 -14.56 0.72 -17.97
N ASP A 256 -14.84 1.29 -19.14
CA ASP A 256 -15.75 2.42 -19.32
C ASP A 256 -15.44 3.66 -18.46
N PHE A 257 -14.15 3.88 -18.11
CA PHE A 257 -13.73 4.99 -17.25
C PHE A 257 -13.84 6.38 -17.91
N GLY A 258 -14.02 6.42 -19.23
CA GLY A 258 -14.05 7.65 -20.01
C GLY A 258 -12.66 8.25 -20.25
N ASP A 259 -12.64 9.45 -20.83
CA ASP A 259 -11.41 10.14 -21.18
C ASP A 259 -10.70 10.63 -19.91
N ALA A 260 -9.50 10.10 -19.67
CA ALA A 260 -8.70 10.44 -18.51
C ALA A 260 -7.22 10.63 -18.85
N TYR A 261 -6.54 11.47 -18.07
CA TYR A 261 -5.12 11.79 -18.18
C TYR A 261 -4.47 11.80 -16.79
N ILE A 262 -3.14 11.76 -16.76
CA ILE A 262 -2.34 11.80 -15.53
C ILE A 262 -1.39 12.99 -15.47
N ASN A 263 -1.06 13.41 -14.26
CA ASN A 263 -0.03 14.41 -14.03
C ASN A 263 1.39 13.82 -13.97
N GLN A 264 2.40 14.70 -14.02
CA GLN A 264 3.83 14.35 -13.95
C GLN A 264 4.29 13.53 -12.74
N HIS A 265 3.46 13.43 -11.69
CA HIS A 265 3.76 12.71 -10.45
C HIS A 265 3.31 11.24 -10.50
N THR A 266 2.65 10.86 -11.59
CA THR A 266 2.10 9.53 -11.83
C THR A 266 2.75 8.93 -13.08
N CYS A 267 3.08 7.64 -13.00
CA CYS A 267 3.51 6.81 -14.11
C CYS A 267 2.34 5.98 -14.60
N LEU A 268 2.13 5.98 -15.91
CA LEU A 268 1.28 5.05 -16.63
C LEU A 268 2.12 3.85 -17.07
N LEU A 269 1.73 2.65 -16.64
CA LEU A 269 2.21 1.36 -17.12
C LEU A 269 1.09 0.64 -17.86
N ARG A 270 1.18 0.62 -19.20
CA ARG A 270 0.31 -0.17 -20.06
C ARG A 270 1.02 -1.48 -20.41
N LEU A 271 0.43 -2.60 -20.04
CA LEU A 271 0.96 -3.92 -20.36
C LEU A 271 0.53 -4.37 -21.76
N MET A 272 1.34 -5.24 -22.36
CA MET A 272 0.96 -5.96 -23.57
C MET A 272 -0.35 -6.74 -23.33
N PRO A 273 -1.22 -6.92 -24.33
CA PRO A 273 -2.54 -7.54 -24.14
C PRO A 273 -2.52 -8.88 -23.39
N SER A 274 -1.55 -9.76 -23.67
CA SER A 274 -1.38 -11.05 -22.98
C SER A 274 -1.05 -10.94 -21.49
N CYS A 275 -0.65 -9.76 -21.01
CA CYS A 275 -0.32 -9.45 -19.63
C CYS A 275 -1.36 -8.55 -18.93
N ARG A 276 -2.47 -8.18 -19.60
CA ARG A 276 -3.53 -7.35 -19.02
C ARG A 276 -4.45 -8.19 -18.13
N ASN A 277 -3.92 -8.61 -16.98
CA ASN A 277 -4.65 -9.34 -15.95
C ASN A 277 -4.29 -8.80 -14.56
N ARG A 278 -4.93 -9.33 -13.52
CA ARG A 278 -4.74 -8.86 -12.13
C ARG A 278 -3.45 -9.35 -11.48
N TYR A 279 -2.68 -10.26 -12.10
CA TYR A 279 -1.43 -10.76 -11.50
C TYR A 279 -0.40 -9.65 -11.26
N PHE A 280 -0.13 -8.81 -12.27
CA PHE A 280 0.88 -7.75 -12.13
C PHE A 280 0.49 -6.62 -11.17
N PRO A 281 -0.78 -6.15 -11.12
CA PRO A 281 -1.24 -5.29 -10.03
C PRO A 281 -1.05 -5.90 -8.64
N GLU A 282 -1.36 -7.19 -8.45
CA GLU A 282 -1.14 -7.88 -7.17
C GLU A 282 0.36 -8.04 -6.85
N PHE A 283 1.19 -8.30 -7.86
CA PHE A 283 2.64 -8.31 -7.74
C PHE A 283 3.18 -6.97 -7.26
N MET A 284 2.73 -5.87 -7.87
CA MET A 284 3.13 -4.51 -7.50
C MET A 284 2.69 -4.13 -6.09
N ARG A 285 1.61 -4.72 -5.57
CA ARG A 285 1.14 -4.51 -4.19
C ARG A 285 1.93 -5.30 -3.14
N SER A 286 2.61 -6.36 -3.54
CA SER A 286 3.39 -7.20 -2.62
C SER A 286 4.64 -6.48 -2.11
N LEU A 287 5.11 -6.78 -0.89
CA LEU A 287 6.37 -6.20 -0.37
C LEU A 287 7.60 -6.58 -1.21
N VAL A 288 7.52 -7.65 -2.01
CA VAL A 288 8.57 -8.03 -2.95
C VAL A 288 8.85 -6.92 -3.96
N SER A 289 7.82 -6.23 -4.44
CA SER A 289 8.00 -5.11 -5.36
C SER A 289 8.62 -3.90 -4.64
N GLY A 290 8.22 -3.60 -3.40
CA GLY A 290 8.76 -2.46 -2.64
C GLY A 290 10.25 -2.59 -2.31
N ASP A 291 10.67 -3.77 -1.85
CA ASP A 291 12.03 -4.02 -1.41
C ASP A 291 12.99 -4.31 -2.59
N HIS A 292 12.48 -4.84 -3.71
CA HIS A 292 13.30 -5.36 -4.81
C HIS A 292 12.95 -4.84 -6.20
N CYS A 293 11.76 -4.27 -6.45
CA CYS A 293 11.54 -3.53 -7.70
C CYS A 293 12.29 -2.19 -7.65
N ILE A 294 13.24 -2.10 -8.57
CA ILE A 294 14.03 -0.93 -8.97
C ILE A 294 13.19 0.35 -9.14
N LEU A 295 11.87 0.25 -9.32
CA LEU A 295 10.97 1.39 -9.47
C LEU A 295 10.89 2.29 -8.22
N LEU A 296 11.16 1.78 -7.00
CA LEU A 296 10.88 2.51 -5.75
C LEU A 296 12.07 2.57 -4.76
N ARG A 297 13.32 2.37 -5.19
CA ARG A 297 14.48 2.53 -4.28
C ARG A 297 14.55 3.96 -3.69
N PRO A 298 14.86 4.12 -2.38
CA PRO A 298 14.91 5.43 -1.73
C PRO A 298 16.03 6.32 -2.31
N LYS A 299 15.65 7.57 -2.63
CA LYS A 299 16.37 8.85 -2.90
C LYS A 299 17.81 8.90 -3.46
N HIS A 300 18.67 7.90 -3.30
CA HIS A 300 20.06 7.93 -3.77
C HIS A 300 20.26 7.34 -5.16
N ALA A 301 19.36 6.47 -5.65
CA ALA A 301 19.44 5.94 -7.02
C ALA A 301 18.99 6.92 -8.12
N TRP A 302 18.18 7.93 -7.76
CA TRP A 302 17.70 8.96 -8.70
C TRP A 302 18.60 10.20 -8.77
N LYS A 303 19.61 10.31 -7.88
CA LYS A 303 20.66 11.33 -7.96
C LYS A 303 21.84 10.77 -8.78
N GLY A 304 21.68 10.69 -10.09
CA GLY A 304 22.81 10.32 -10.96
C GLY A 304 22.42 9.91 -12.37
N GLN A 305 21.23 9.32 -12.55
CA GLN A 305 20.69 9.07 -13.88
C GLN A 305 19.75 10.21 -14.27
N ARG A 306 20.33 11.25 -14.88
CA ARG A 306 19.65 12.00 -15.94
C ARG A 306 19.38 11.04 -17.10
N THR A 307 18.51 10.04 -16.90
CA THR A 307 17.78 9.49 -18.03
C THR A 307 16.84 10.59 -18.45
N ASN A 308 17.27 11.33 -19.45
CA ASN A 308 16.39 12.12 -20.29
C ASN A 308 15.23 11.20 -20.69
N PHE A 309 14.12 11.31 -19.96
CA PHE A 309 12.81 10.98 -20.47
C PHE A 309 12.52 12.06 -21.52
N LEU A 310 13.05 11.84 -22.72
CA LEU A 310 12.72 12.57 -23.94
C LEU A 310 11.33 12.18 -24.41
#